data_AF-A0A0F0CRK5-F1
#
_entry.id   AF-A0A0F0CRK5-F1
#
_cell.length_a   1.000
_cell.length_b   1.000
_cell.length_c   1.000
_cell.angle_alpha   90.00
_cell.angle_beta   90.00
_cell.angle_gamma   90.00
#
_symmetry.space_group_name_H-M   'P 1'
#
loop_
_entity.id
_entity.type
_entity.pdbx_description
1 polymer ?
#
loop_
_entity_poly.entity_id
_entity_poly.type
_entity_poly.pdbx_seq_one_letter_code
_entity_poly.pdbx_strand_id
1 'polypeptide(L)'
;MKIILKYTIIIVLLLTVCPFAIALDKIQLKHINQLFELRNNIIAQGETLPNDINKSTEINQRTLERIFELNTSALTTIEAYFRMLKVAIASNAYKNTDTLKILNEWLKFINNQCKYDIEYLTEAEKETKILSITNQINIAKNNMILLGQITQEGINENSF
;
A
#
# COMPACT_ATOMS: atom_id res chain seq x y z
N MET A 1 -18.65 4.96 -32.05
CA MET A 1 -18.15 3.77 -31.34
C MET A 1 -17.05 2.98 -32.10
N LYS A 2 -16.21 3.63 -32.94
CA LYS A 2 -15.08 2.96 -33.65
C LYS A 2 -13.69 3.48 -33.26
N ILE A 3 -13.63 4.59 -32.51
CA ILE A 3 -12.39 5.27 -32.13
C ILE A 3 -11.85 4.74 -30.79
N ILE A 4 -12.72 4.48 -29.81
CA ILE A 4 -12.34 3.98 -28.48
C ILE A 4 -11.72 2.57 -28.57
N LEU A 5 -12.24 1.70 -29.45
CA LEU A 5 -11.73 0.34 -29.64
C LEU A 5 -10.32 0.30 -30.25
N LYS A 6 -9.95 1.30 -31.07
CA LYS A 6 -8.60 1.38 -31.66
C LYS A 6 -7.53 1.69 -30.60
N TYR A 7 -7.83 2.52 -29.61
CA TYR A 7 -6.88 2.87 -28.55
C TYR A 7 -6.72 1.75 -27.52
N THR A 8 -7.77 0.96 -27.24
CA THR A 8 -7.65 -0.19 -26.34
C THR A 8 -6.73 -1.27 -26.92
N ILE A 9 -6.77 -1.49 -28.24
CA ILE A 9 -5.90 -2.46 -28.92
C ILE A 9 -4.45 -1.95 -28.99
N ILE A 10 -4.22 -0.65 -29.16
CA ILE A 10 -2.86 -0.07 -29.14
C ILE A 10 -2.23 -0.16 -27.75
N ILE A 11 -3.00 0.05 -26.68
CA ILE A 11 -2.53 -0.08 -25.29
C ILE A 11 -2.23 -1.55 -24.95
N VAL A 12 -3.04 -2.49 -25.44
CA VAL A 12 -2.81 -3.93 -25.26
C VAL A 12 -1.63 -4.42 -26.14
N LEU A 13 -1.40 -3.85 -27.33
CA LEU A 13 -0.22 -4.15 -28.14
C LEU A 13 1.07 -3.56 -27.57
N LEU A 14 1.03 -2.36 -26.96
CA LEU A 14 2.20 -1.76 -26.29
C LEU A 14 2.65 -2.55 -25.05
N LEU A 15 1.73 -3.31 -24.43
CA LEU A 15 2.05 -4.21 -23.31
C LEU A 15 2.62 -5.57 -23.74
N THR A 16 2.44 -5.97 -25.01
CA THR A 16 2.80 -7.32 -25.48
C THR A 16 4.09 -7.39 -26.31
N VAL A 17 4.61 -6.25 -26.77
CA VAL A 17 5.86 -6.21 -27.58
C VAL A 17 6.86 -5.19 -27.02
N CYS A 18 7.16 -5.29 -25.73
CA CYS A 18 8.38 -4.67 -25.20
C CYS A 18 9.42 -5.78 -24.98
N PRO A 19 10.42 -5.95 -25.87
CA PRO A 19 11.55 -6.86 -25.65
C PRO A 19 12.54 -6.29 -24.64
N PHE A 20 12.14 -5.28 -23.86
CA PHE A 20 12.78 -4.93 -22.62
C PHE A 20 12.15 -5.73 -21.48
N ALA A 21 12.32 -7.06 -21.58
CA ALA A 21 12.79 -7.79 -20.41
C ALA A 21 14.22 -7.30 -20.09
N ILE A 22 14.36 -5.99 -19.79
CA ILE A 22 15.40 -5.55 -18.87
C ILE A 22 15.25 -6.49 -17.71
N ALA A 23 16.36 -7.04 -17.24
CA ALA A 23 16.39 -7.81 -16.01
C ALA A 23 15.86 -6.92 -14.86
N LEU A 24 14.53 -6.81 -14.76
CA LEU A 24 13.78 -6.06 -13.77
C LEU A 24 14.03 -6.69 -12.40
N ASP A 25 14.42 -7.96 -12.37
CA ASP A 25 14.91 -8.67 -11.19
C ASP A 25 16.22 -8.11 -10.62
N LYS A 26 17.00 -7.35 -11.39
CA LYS A 26 18.26 -6.75 -10.90
C LYS A 26 18.08 -5.43 -10.15
N ILE A 27 16.94 -4.77 -10.30
CA ILE A 27 16.60 -3.59 -9.48
C ILE A 27 15.78 -4.10 -8.29
N GLN A 28 16.48 -4.68 -7.31
CA GLN A 28 15.90 -5.00 -6.01
C GLN A 28 15.80 -3.70 -5.22
N LEU A 29 14.58 -3.16 -5.10
CA LEU A 29 14.29 -2.12 -4.12
C LEU A 29 14.03 -2.82 -2.79
N LYS A 30 14.83 -2.51 -1.76
CA LYS A 30 14.69 -3.07 -0.40
C LYS A 30 13.25 -2.98 0.13
N HIS A 31 12.55 -1.89 -0.22
CA HIS A 31 11.17 -1.61 0.15
C HIS A 31 10.17 -2.65 -0.37
N ILE A 32 10.41 -3.24 -1.54
CA ILE A 32 9.53 -4.28 -2.10
C ILE A 32 9.58 -5.54 -1.22
N ASN A 33 10.75 -5.91 -0.71
CA ASN A 33 10.89 -7.06 0.18
C ASN A 33 10.24 -6.79 1.55
N GLN A 34 10.43 -5.59 2.10
CA GLN A 34 9.76 -5.16 3.35
C GLN A 34 8.22 -5.19 3.19
N LEU A 35 7.69 -4.80 2.02
CA LEU A 35 6.26 -4.88 1.73
C LEU A 35 5.76 -6.34 1.62
N PHE A 36 6.55 -7.26 1.07
CA PHE A 36 6.20 -8.68 1.03
C PHE A 36 6.13 -9.28 2.44
N GLU A 37 7.09 -8.97 3.31
CA GLU A 37 7.06 -9.43 4.71
C GLU A 37 5.83 -8.87 5.45
N LEU A 38 5.55 -7.58 5.27
CA LEU A 38 4.39 -6.94 5.88
C LEU A 38 3.06 -7.48 5.34
N ARG A 39 2.98 -7.84 4.06
CA ARG A 39 1.81 -8.51 3.48
C ARG A 39 1.48 -9.78 4.24
N ASN A 40 2.47 -10.59 4.59
CA ASN A 40 2.24 -11.83 5.35
C ASN A 40 1.64 -11.53 6.74
N ASN A 41 2.10 -10.47 7.40
CA ASN A 41 1.55 -10.05 8.70
C ASN A 41 0.08 -9.60 8.57
N ILE A 42 -0.26 -8.84 7.53
CA ILE A 42 -1.64 -8.40 7.27
C ILE A 42 -2.54 -9.58 6.89
N ILE A 43 -2.03 -10.55 6.12
CA ILE A 43 -2.77 -11.79 5.79
C ILE A 43 -3.05 -12.60 7.06
N ALA A 44 -2.04 -12.82 7.91
CA ALA A 44 -2.22 -13.53 9.17
C ALA A 44 -3.26 -12.83 10.08
N GLN A 45 -3.27 -11.49 10.10
CA GLN A 45 -4.33 -10.72 10.76
C GLN A 45 -5.71 -10.99 10.13
N GLY A 46 -5.78 -10.95 8.80
CA GLY A 46 -6.98 -11.20 8.00
C GLY A 46 -7.57 -12.62 8.10
N GLU A 47 -6.80 -13.61 8.56
CA GLU A 47 -7.31 -14.95 8.87
C GLU A 47 -8.03 -15.01 10.23
N THR A 48 -7.64 -14.15 11.17
CA THR A 48 -8.23 -14.09 12.52
C THR A 48 -9.48 -13.20 12.58
N LEU A 49 -9.48 -12.09 11.84
CA LEU A 49 -10.51 -11.06 11.85
C LEU A 49 -11.93 -11.54 11.47
N PRO A 50 -12.16 -12.38 10.44
CA PRO A 50 -13.49 -12.83 10.04
C PRO A 50 -14.23 -13.59 11.16
N ASN A 51 -13.50 -14.35 11.97
CA ASN A 51 -14.08 -15.07 13.10
C ASN A 51 -14.47 -14.13 14.26
N ASP A 52 -13.68 -13.08 14.48
CA ASP A 52 -13.95 -12.06 15.50
C ASP A 52 -15.11 -11.14 15.08
N ILE A 53 -15.20 -10.79 13.80
CA ILE A 53 -16.31 -10.02 13.18
C ILE A 53 -17.64 -10.76 13.38
N ASN A 54 -17.69 -12.05 13.04
CA ASN A 54 -18.91 -12.86 13.11
C ASN A 54 -19.44 -13.08 14.54
N LYS A 55 -18.59 -12.89 15.56
CA LYS A 55 -18.94 -13.09 16.98
C LYS A 55 -19.12 -11.78 17.74
N SER A 56 -18.96 -10.65 17.07
CA SER A 56 -18.94 -9.33 17.72
C SER A 56 -20.31 -8.67 17.81
N THR A 57 -20.41 -7.65 18.64
CA THR A 57 -21.54 -6.71 18.61
C THR A 57 -21.39 -5.75 17.43
N GLU A 58 -22.48 -5.12 16.99
CA GLU A 58 -22.51 -4.23 15.80
C GLU A 58 -21.42 -3.14 15.79
N ILE A 59 -21.20 -2.48 16.94
CA ILE A 59 -20.17 -1.44 17.09
C ILE A 59 -18.77 -2.03 16.85
N ASN A 60 -18.48 -3.16 17.49
CA ASN A 60 -17.19 -3.83 17.38
C ASN A 60 -16.96 -4.43 15.99
N GLN A 61 -18.01 -4.93 15.35
CA GLN A 61 -17.96 -5.48 14.00
C GLN A 61 -17.51 -4.41 13.00
N ARG A 62 -18.11 -3.21 13.04
CA ARG A 62 -17.71 -2.08 12.18
C ARG A 62 -16.24 -1.69 12.39
N THR A 63 -15.78 -1.67 13.64
CA THR A 63 -14.38 -1.38 13.95
C THR A 63 -13.44 -2.43 13.35
N LEU A 64 -13.77 -3.72 13.48
CA LEU A 64 -12.97 -4.83 12.93
C LEU A 64 -12.95 -4.84 11.40
N GLU A 65 -14.09 -4.59 10.76
CA GLU A 65 -14.18 -4.44 9.29
C GLU A 65 -13.32 -3.27 8.80
N ARG A 66 -13.36 -2.13 9.51
CA ARG A 66 -12.57 -0.95 9.17
C ARG A 66 -11.07 -1.17 9.36
N ILE A 67 -10.65 -1.88 10.42
CA ILE A 67 -9.24 -2.27 10.63
C ILE A 67 -8.71 -3.06 9.42
N PHE A 68 -9.50 -4.03 8.94
CA PHE A 68 -9.10 -4.85 7.81
C PHE A 68 -8.99 -4.03 6.52
N GLU A 69 -9.98 -3.19 6.24
CA GLU A 69 -10.01 -2.33 5.06
C GLU A 69 -8.81 -1.35 5.04
N LEU A 70 -8.51 -0.71 6.17
CA LEU A 70 -7.41 0.24 6.27
C LEU A 70 -6.06 -0.42 5.93
N ASN A 71 -5.70 -1.52 6.61
CA ASN A 71 -4.42 -2.20 6.36
C ASN A 71 -4.28 -2.71 4.93
N THR A 72 -5.34 -3.31 4.37
CA THR A 72 -5.30 -3.90 3.03
C THR A 72 -5.25 -2.84 1.93
N SER A 73 -6.02 -1.75 2.06
CA SER A 73 -6.03 -0.65 1.09
C SER A 73 -4.72 0.14 1.08
N ALA A 74 -4.15 0.44 2.25
CA ALA A 74 -2.87 1.13 2.37
C ALA A 74 -1.74 0.29 1.76
N LEU A 75 -1.65 -1.01 2.10
CA LEU A 75 -0.65 -1.92 1.53
C LEU A 75 -0.75 -1.97 -0.01
N THR A 76 -1.96 -2.17 -0.55
CA THR A 76 -2.18 -2.25 -2.00
C THR A 76 -1.74 -0.99 -2.73
N THR A 77 -2.05 0.17 -2.15
CA THR A 77 -1.69 1.48 -2.70
C THR A 77 -0.17 1.68 -2.73
N ILE A 78 0.51 1.34 -1.64
CA ILE A 78 1.98 1.46 -1.53
C ILE A 78 2.68 0.47 -2.47
N GLU A 79 2.22 -0.77 -2.56
CA GLU A 79 2.76 -1.76 -3.49
C GLU A 79 2.62 -1.32 -4.96
N ALA A 80 1.45 -0.81 -5.34
CA ALA A 80 1.21 -0.29 -6.69
C ALA A 80 2.17 0.86 -7.00
N TYR A 81 2.36 1.77 -6.05
CA TYR A 81 3.30 2.87 -6.19
C TYR A 81 4.74 2.38 -6.42
N PHE A 82 5.28 1.51 -5.56
CA PHE A 82 6.67 1.07 -5.70
C PHE A 82 6.91 0.29 -7.00
N ARG A 83 5.89 -0.39 -7.52
CA ARG A 83 5.93 -1.00 -8.86
C ARG A 83 6.01 0.07 -9.96
N MET A 84 5.21 1.13 -9.88
CA MET A 84 5.29 2.25 -10.85
C MET A 84 6.65 2.95 -10.80
N LEU A 85 7.19 3.20 -9.60
CA LEU A 85 8.52 3.78 -9.43
C LEU A 85 9.59 2.89 -10.06
N LYS A 86 9.54 1.57 -9.83
CA LYS A 86 10.48 0.61 -10.46
C LYS A 86 10.44 0.68 -11.98
N VAL A 87 9.24 0.80 -12.58
CA VAL A 87 9.08 0.98 -14.02
C VAL A 87 9.65 2.33 -14.48
N ALA A 88 9.41 3.42 -13.73
CA ALA A 88 9.96 4.74 -14.03
C ALA A 88 11.49 4.78 -13.97
N ILE A 89 12.10 4.08 -13.02
CA ILE A 89 13.57 3.92 -12.92
C ILE A 89 14.09 3.12 -14.12
N ALA A 90 13.52 1.95 -14.38
CA ALA A 90 13.96 1.07 -15.47
C ALA A 90 13.84 1.71 -16.86
N SER A 91 12.83 2.57 -17.06
CA SER A 91 12.58 3.30 -18.31
C SER A 91 13.37 4.61 -18.44
N ASN A 92 14.20 4.97 -17.47
CA ASN A 92 14.83 6.30 -17.37
C ASN A 92 13.83 7.48 -17.28
N ALA A 93 12.53 7.23 -17.12
CA ALA A 93 11.52 8.28 -16.95
C ALA A 93 11.74 9.09 -15.65
N TYR A 94 12.46 8.53 -14.66
CA TYR A 94 12.91 9.25 -13.48
C TYR A 94 13.78 10.49 -13.79
N LYS A 95 14.44 10.52 -14.96
CA LYS A 95 15.22 11.69 -15.41
C LYS A 95 14.34 12.88 -15.78
N ASN A 96 13.03 12.64 -15.96
CA ASN A 96 12.05 13.71 -16.06
C ASN A 96 11.69 14.17 -14.64
N THR A 97 12.08 15.40 -14.32
CA THR A 97 11.86 16.04 -13.02
C THR A 97 10.39 16.11 -12.62
N ASP A 98 9.47 16.23 -13.57
CA ASP A 98 8.03 16.29 -13.29
C ASP A 98 7.48 14.92 -12.89
N THR A 99 7.97 13.85 -13.51
CA THR A 99 7.58 12.47 -13.18
C THR A 99 8.04 12.12 -11.77
N LEU A 100 9.29 12.43 -11.43
CA LEU A 100 9.83 12.20 -10.08
C LEU A 100 9.09 13.04 -9.03
N LYS A 101 8.77 14.30 -9.35
CA LYS A 101 8.00 15.18 -8.46
C LYS A 101 6.62 14.63 -8.17
N ILE A 102 5.86 14.22 -9.20
CA ILE A 102 4.54 13.62 -9.03
C ILE A 102 4.65 12.38 -8.15
N LEU A 103 5.60 11.49 -8.46
CA LEU A 103 5.82 10.27 -7.68
C LEU A 103 6.15 10.58 -6.21
N ASN A 104 6.97 11.59 -5.91
CA ASN A 104 7.29 11.97 -4.54
C ASN A 104 6.07 12.59 -3.81
N GLU A 105 5.24 13.38 -4.48
CA GLU A 105 4.00 13.91 -3.88
C GLU A 105 3.00 12.80 -3.54
N TRP A 106 2.89 11.77 -4.37
CA TRP A 106 2.08 10.59 -4.07
C TRP A 106 2.57 9.85 -2.82
N LEU A 107 3.89 9.67 -2.65
CA LEU A 107 4.41 9.06 -1.41
C LEU A 107 4.14 9.92 -0.19
N LYS A 108 4.29 11.24 -0.29
CA LYS A 108 3.98 12.15 0.83
C LYS A 108 2.51 12.06 1.21
N PHE A 109 1.60 12.03 0.22
CA PHE A 109 0.18 11.84 0.45
C PHE A 109 -0.09 10.53 1.20
N ILE A 110 0.49 9.41 0.74
CA ILE A 110 0.30 8.10 1.37
C ILE A 110 0.89 8.06 2.79
N ASN A 111 2.07 8.64 3.00
CA ASN A 111 2.68 8.73 4.34
C ASN A 111 1.80 9.52 5.31
N ASN A 112 1.19 10.61 4.83
CA ASN A 112 0.25 11.38 5.64
C ASN A 112 -1.03 10.59 5.91
N GLN A 113 -1.53 9.83 4.94
CA GLN A 113 -2.69 8.96 5.15
C GLN A 113 -2.42 7.92 6.24
N CYS A 114 -1.24 7.30 6.26
CA CYS A 114 -0.85 6.37 7.32
C CYS A 114 -0.92 7.03 8.72
N LYS A 115 -0.54 8.30 8.85
CA LYS A 115 -0.65 9.05 10.11
C LYS A 115 -2.10 9.26 10.52
N TYR A 116 -2.96 9.67 9.59
CA TYR A 116 -4.40 9.82 9.85
C TYR A 116 -5.04 8.50 10.26
N ASP A 117 -4.66 7.40 9.61
CA ASP A 117 -5.18 6.07 9.94
C ASP A 117 -4.73 5.60 11.33
N ILE A 118 -3.50 5.94 11.75
CA ILE A 118 -3.00 5.68 13.12
C ILE A 118 -3.80 6.49 14.16
N GLU A 119 -4.08 7.76 13.88
CA GLU A 119 -4.90 8.61 14.77
C GLU A 119 -6.31 8.03 14.92
N TYR A 120 -6.94 7.64 13.80
CA TYR A 120 -8.24 6.98 13.82
C TYR A 120 -8.23 5.69 14.66
N LEU A 121 -7.23 4.83 14.45
CA LEU A 121 -7.08 3.59 15.24
C LEU A 121 -6.83 3.87 16.72
N THR A 122 -6.17 4.97 17.06
CA THR A 122 -5.95 5.40 18.45
C THR A 122 -7.24 5.85 19.12
N GLU A 123 -8.14 6.51 18.40
CA GLU A 123 -9.48 6.82 18.93
C GLU A 123 -10.32 5.54 19.07
N ALA A 124 -10.31 4.65 18.08
CA ALA A 124 -11.01 3.37 18.16
C ALA A 124 -10.52 2.49 19.33
N GLU A 125 -9.23 2.56 19.68
CA GLU A 125 -8.64 1.88 20.84
C GLU A 125 -9.27 2.36 22.16
N LYS A 126 -9.54 3.66 22.30
CA LYS A 126 -10.14 4.24 23.51
C LYS A 126 -11.61 3.85 23.67
N GLU A 127 -12.29 3.59 22.56
CA GLU A 127 -13.73 3.28 22.55
C GLU A 127 -14.02 1.82 22.90
N THR A 128 -13.06 0.90 22.71
CA THR A 128 -13.25 -0.52 23.01
C THR A 128 -12.65 -0.92 24.37
N LYS A 129 -13.33 -1.82 25.08
CA LYS A 129 -12.85 -2.44 26.33
C LYS A 129 -12.54 -3.93 26.18
N ILE A 130 -12.63 -4.45 24.95
CA ILE A 130 -12.48 -5.88 24.67
C ILE A 130 -11.03 -6.16 24.27
N LEU A 131 -10.33 -6.91 25.11
CA LEU A 131 -8.89 -7.18 24.96
C LEU A 131 -8.50 -7.74 23.58
N SER A 132 -9.31 -8.66 23.02
CA SER A 132 -9.03 -9.22 21.69
C SER A 132 -9.08 -8.16 20.59
N ILE A 133 -10.04 -7.23 20.65
CA ILE A 133 -10.17 -6.14 19.68
C ILE A 133 -9.05 -5.12 19.87
N THR A 134 -8.72 -4.78 21.11
CA THR A 134 -7.57 -3.92 21.43
C THR A 134 -6.27 -4.48 20.85
N ASN A 135 -6.07 -5.80 20.91
CA ASN A 135 -4.91 -6.44 20.29
C ASN A 135 -4.91 -6.30 18.76
N GLN A 136 -6.08 -6.48 18.10
CA GLN A 136 -6.21 -6.30 16.65
C GLN A 136 -5.93 -4.85 16.22
N ILE A 137 -6.41 -3.87 16.99
CA ILE A 137 -6.13 -2.45 16.77
C ILE A 137 -4.62 -2.18 16.88
N ASN A 138 -3.96 -2.72 17.90
CA ASN A 138 -2.52 -2.51 18.09
C ASN A 138 -1.66 -3.17 17.01
N ILE A 139 -2.03 -4.38 16.54
CA ILE A 139 -1.40 -4.98 15.36
C ILE A 139 -1.55 -4.08 14.14
N ALA A 140 -2.76 -3.54 13.91
CA ALA A 140 -3.01 -2.66 12.77
C ALA A 140 -2.22 -1.35 12.84
N LYS A 141 -2.14 -0.72 14.02
CA LYS A 141 -1.31 0.47 14.25
C LYS A 141 0.15 0.18 13.91
N ASN A 142 0.69 -0.95 14.36
CA ASN A 142 2.08 -1.33 14.07
C ASN A 142 2.32 -1.55 12.57
N ASN A 143 1.36 -2.17 11.86
CA ASN A 143 1.42 -2.31 10.41
C ASN A 143 1.43 -0.95 9.71
N MET A 144 0.58 -0.01 10.13
CA MET A 144 0.54 1.36 9.57
C MET A 144 1.81 2.16 9.83
N ILE A 145 2.40 2.02 11.03
CA ILE A 145 3.68 2.64 11.36
C ILE A 145 4.76 2.12 10.40
N LEU A 146 4.81 0.80 10.19
CA LEU A 146 5.79 0.19 9.29
C LEU A 146 5.55 0.60 7.82
N LEU A 147 4.30 0.69 7.35
CA LEU A 147 3.97 1.23 6.02
C LEU A 147 4.46 2.68 5.86
N GLY A 148 4.26 3.52 6.86
CA GLY A 148 4.75 4.90 6.89
C GLY A 148 6.28 4.97 6.83
N GLN A 149 6.97 4.10 7.58
CA GLN A 149 8.44 4.01 7.55
C GLN A 149 8.97 3.62 6.16
N ILE A 150 8.43 2.54 5.57
CA ILE A 150 8.79 2.09 4.22
C ILE A 150 8.58 3.22 3.20
N THR A 151 7.45 3.92 3.32
CA THR A 151 7.11 5.06 2.45
C THR A 151 8.12 6.20 2.60
N GLN A 152 8.46 6.57 3.83
CA GLN A 152 9.42 7.65 4.11
C GLN A 152 10.83 7.31 3.63
N GLU A 153 11.27 6.06 3.81
CA GLU A 153 12.53 5.59 3.25
C GLU A 153 12.54 5.69 1.71
N GLY A 154 11.42 5.31 1.07
CA GLY A 154 11.22 5.50 -0.36
C GLY A 154 11.32 6.96 -0.82
N ILE A 155 10.78 7.91 -0.05
CA ILE A 155 10.92 9.36 -0.35
C ILE A 155 12.39 9.78 -0.27
N ASN A 156 13.09 9.38 0.79
CA ASN A 156 14.47 9.78 1.05
C ASN A 156 15.42 9.27 -0.04
N GLU A 157 15.20 8.05 -0.54
CA GLU A 157 16.00 7.48 -1.64
C GLU A 157 15.79 8.19 -2.99
N ASN A 158 14.65 8.86 -3.17
CA ASN A 158 14.29 9.58 -4.40
C ASN A 158 14.54 11.10 -4.32
N SER A 159 15.21 11.58 -3.26
CA SER A 159 15.45 13.01 -3.00
C SER A 159 16.72 13.57 -3.67
N PHE A 160 17.28 12.89 -4.68
CA PHE A 160 18.50 13.28 -5.39
C PHE A 160 18.26 14.27 -6.54
#